data_AF-A0A6S7JFI8-F1
#
_entry.id   AF-A0A6S7JFI8-F1
#
_cell.length_a   1.000
_cell.length_b   1.000
_cell.length_c   1.000
_cell.angle_alpha   90.00
_cell.angle_beta   90.00
_cell.angle_gamma   90.00
#
_symmetry.space_group_name_H-M   'P 1'
#
loop_
_entity.id
_entity.type
_entity.pdbx_description
1 polymer ?
#
loop_
_entity_poly.entity_id
_entity_poly.type
_entity_poly.pdbx_seq_one_letter_code
_entity_poly.pdbx_strand_id
1 'polypeptide(L)'
;MNDDDDVEEFSKKYVVEKRLVTQYLEHLRELERRKKKREDNRKRANLEEKRKTFENYNWKAIYREGKIKKLKVVVLDMYISMRNLKQSKGALKQEKVDIVSLDIAKSLVLDNRQLSDDDRDSNDQDSGDDDVVVQEIGMMYYLMHV
;
A
#
# COMPACT_ATOMS: atom_id res chain seq x y z
N MET A 1 4.91 29.50 -43.00
CA MET A 1 6.31 29.76 -42.64
C MET A 1 7.03 28.44 -42.69
N ASN A 2 8.10 28.36 -43.48
CA ASN A 2 8.86 27.15 -43.71
C ASN A 2 10.01 27.14 -42.71
N ASP A 3 10.06 26.15 -41.81
CA ASP A 3 11.12 26.06 -40.77
C ASP A 3 12.52 26.22 -41.35
N ASP A 4 12.73 25.78 -42.60
CA ASP A 4 14.02 25.87 -43.28
C ASP A 4 14.41 27.31 -43.68
N ASP A 5 13.43 28.14 -44.05
CA ASP A 5 13.63 29.55 -44.39
C ASP A 5 13.99 30.35 -43.13
N ASP A 6 13.31 30.05 -42.01
CA ASP A 6 13.57 30.69 -40.71
C ASP A 6 14.95 30.32 -40.17
N VAL A 7 15.35 29.05 -40.32
CA VAL A 7 16.68 28.56 -39.93
C VAL A 7 17.76 29.18 -40.82
N GLU A 8 17.50 29.37 -42.11
CA GLU A 8 18.43 30.02 -43.01
C GLU A 8 18.60 31.52 -42.72
N GLU A 9 17.50 32.23 -42.43
CA GLU A 9 17.55 33.63 -41.99
C GLU A 9 18.33 33.78 -40.67
N PHE A 10 18.05 32.92 -39.69
CA PHE A 10 18.77 32.91 -38.40
C PHE A 10 20.28 32.67 -38.60
N SER A 11 20.62 31.70 -39.45
CA SER A 11 22.02 31.34 -39.76
C SER A 11 22.77 32.51 -40.38
N LYS A 12 22.14 33.23 -41.32
CA LYS A 12 22.71 34.43 -41.95
C LYS A 12 22.84 35.59 -40.98
N LYS A 13 21.81 35.84 -40.17
CA LYS A 13 21.75 36.96 -39.21
C LYS A 13 22.81 36.87 -38.13
N TYR A 14 23.05 35.68 -37.60
CA TYR A 14 23.99 35.46 -36.50
C TYR A 14 25.32 34.82 -36.95
N VAL A 15 25.50 34.61 -38.25
CA VAL A 15 26.70 33.98 -38.84
C VAL A 15 26.99 32.62 -38.19
N VAL A 16 25.95 31.80 -38.06
CA VAL A 16 26.03 30.44 -37.50
C VAL A 16 25.79 29.42 -38.61
N GLU A 17 26.50 28.30 -38.58
CA GLU A 17 26.31 27.22 -39.54
C GLU A 17 24.88 26.64 -39.43
N LYS A 18 24.14 26.60 -40.55
CA LYS A 18 22.76 26.07 -40.64
C LYS A 18 22.62 24.71 -39.97
N ARG A 19 23.60 23.83 -40.19
CA ARG A 19 23.64 22.48 -39.62
C ARG A 19 23.60 22.47 -38.10
N LEU A 20 24.30 23.40 -37.44
CA LEU A 20 24.33 23.51 -35.97
C LEU A 20 22.99 23.99 -35.43
N VAL A 21 22.35 24.94 -36.12
CA VAL A 21 21.02 25.43 -35.77
C VAL A 21 20.00 24.30 -35.87
N THR A 22 20.01 23.54 -36.96
CA THR A 22 19.13 22.37 -37.14
C THR A 22 19.36 21.29 -36.08
N GLN A 23 20.62 20.94 -35.81
CA GLN A 23 20.97 19.95 -34.77
C GLN A 23 20.49 20.40 -33.38
N TYR A 24 20.62 21.69 -33.07
CA TYR A 24 20.17 22.22 -31.80
C TYR A 24 18.64 22.18 -31.68
N LEU A 25 17.91 22.56 -32.73
CA LEU A 25 16.45 22.45 -32.75
C LEU A 25 15.97 21.01 -32.62
N GLU A 26 16.64 20.07 -33.29
CA GLU A 26 16.35 18.64 -33.15
C GLU A 26 16.59 18.16 -31.71
N HIS A 27 17.69 18.58 -31.10
CA HIS A 27 17.98 18.29 -29.70
C HIS A 27 16.88 18.83 -28.76
N LEU A 28 16.42 20.07 -28.97
CA LEU A 28 15.33 20.66 -28.18
C LEU A 28 14.02 19.89 -28.36
N ARG A 29 13.68 19.48 -29.59
CA ARG A 29 12.50 18.64 -29.88
C ARG A 29 12.57 17.30 -29.15
N GLU A 30 13.75 16.68 -29.14
CA GLU A 30 13.98 15.42 -28.43
C GLU A 30 13.86 15.58 -26.91
N LEU A 31 14.39 16.67 -26.34
CA LEU A 31 14.23 16.99 -24.92
C LEU A 31 12.75 17.16 -24.54
N GLU A 32 11.99 17.91 -25.34
CA GLU A 32 10.57 18.14 -25.10
C GLU A 32 9.78 16.83 -25.20
N ARG A 33 10.09 15.99 -26.20
CA ARG A 33 9.49 14.65 -26.33
C ARG A 33 9.77 13.77 -25.12
N ARG A 34 11.00 13.75 -24.61
CA ARG A 34 11.38 13.00 -23.40
C ARG A 34 10.67 13.53 -22.16
N LYS A 35 10.54 14.86 -22.03
CA LYS A 35 9.81 15.50 -20.94
C LYS A 35 8.33 15.11 -20.97
N LYS A 36 7.68 15.24 -22.13
CA LYS A 36 6.29 14.82 -22.34
C LYS A 36 6.07 13.34 -22.01
N LYS A 37 6.94 12.45 -22.49
CA LYS A 37 6.87 11.01 -22.16
C LYS A 37 6.93 10.74 -20.65
N ARG A 38 7.81 11.43 -19.93
CA ARG A 38 7.89 11.30 -18.46
C ARG A 38 6.61 11.78 -17.78
N GLU A 39 6.04 12.88 -18.25
CA GLU A 39 4.79 13.41 -17.73
C GLU A 39 3.61 12.46 -17.96
N ASP A 40 3.48 11.92 -19.17
CA ASP A 40 2.43 10.98 -19.54
C ASP A 40 2.53 9.67 -18.73
N ASN A 41 3.75 9.16 -18.52
CA ASN A 41 3.99 8.01 -17.66
C ASN A 41 3.55 8.28 -16.22
N ARG A 42 3.86 9.46 -15.67
CA ARG A 42 3.43 9.87 -14.31
C ARG A 42 1.91 9.97 -14.22
N LYS A 43 1.25 10.55 -15.23
CA LYS A 43 -0.22 10.63 -15.29
C LYS A 43 -0.86 9.24 -15.33
N ARG A 44 -0.32 8.34 -16.16
CA ARG A 44 -0.80 6.96 -16.26
C ARG A 44 -0.64 6.19 -14.95
N ALA A 45 0.53 6.25 -14.32
CA ALA A 45 0.78 5.59 -13.04
C ALA A 45 -0.14 6.11 -11.92
N ASN A 46 -0.41 7.41 -11.88
CA ASN A 46 -1.34 8.01 -10.92
C ASN A 46 -2.79 7.55 -11.19
N LEU A 47 -3.21 7.46 -12.45
CA LEU A 47 -4.53 6.96 -12.80
C LEU A 47 -4.68 5.48 -12.42
N GLU A 48 -3.65 4.67 -12.67
CA GLU A 48 -3.62 3.26 -12.28
C GLU A 48 -3.69 3.10 -10.77
N GLU A 49 -2.94 3.90 -10.00
CA GLU A 49 -3.00 3.90 -8.54
C GLU A 49 -4.39 4.26 -8.02
N LYS A 50 -5.06 5.25 -8.63
CA LYS A 50 -6.45 5.61 -8.30
C LYS A 50 -7.47 4.53 -8.64
N ARG A 51 -7.17 3.65 -9.61
CA ARG A 51 -8.04 2.52 -9.99
C ARG A 51 -7.84 1.30 -9.11
N LYS A 52 -6.78 1.25 -8.29
CA LYS A 52 -6.57 0.13 -7.38
C LYS A 52 -7.67 0.09 -6.34
N THR A 53 -8.36 -1.03 -6.27
CA THR A 53 -9.35 -1.36 -5.25
C THR A 53 -8.72 -2.22 -4.16
N PHE A 54 -9.51 -2.56 -3.14
CA PHE A 54 -9.09 -3.41 -2.02
C PHE A 54 -8.46 -4.74 -2.46
N GLU A 55 -8.99 -5.37 -3.50
CA GLU A 55 -8.55 -6.67 -4.00
C GLU A 55 -7.18 -6.64 -4.68
N ASN A 56 -6.74 -5.47 -5.16
CA ASN A 56 -5.42 -5.32 -5.78
C ASN A 56 -4.27 -5.37 -4.78
N TYR A 57 -4.55 -5.37 -3.48
CA TYR A 57 -3.56 -5.40 -2.42
C TYR A 57 -3.51 -6.79 -1.77
N ASN A 58 -2.32 -7.40 -1.77
CA ASN A 58 -2.09 -8.60 -0.96
C ASN A 58 -1.84 -8.20 0.50
N TRP A 59 -2.93 -7.93 1.23
CA TRP A 59 -2.90 -7.42 2.61
C TRP A 59 -2.11 -8.32 3.57
N LYS A 60 -2.22 -9.65 3.41
CA LYS A 60 -1.47 -10.62 4.22
C LYS A 60 0.04 -10.49 3.98
N ALA A 61 0.49 -10.37 2.73
CA ALA A 61 1.90 -10.16 2.40
C ALA A 61 2.40 -8.80 2.92
N ILE A 62 1.64 -7.72 2.71
CA ILE A 62 2.01 -6.38 3.17
C ILE A 62 2.15 -6.34 4.70
N TYR A 63 1.28 -7.05 5.42
CA TYR A 63 1.38 -7.21 6.87
C TYR A 63 2.63 -7.98 7.29
N ARG A 64 2.88 -9.15 6.72
CA ARG A 64 4.06 -9.98 7.03
C ARG A 64 5.38 -9.25 6.75
N GLU A 65 5.42 -8.42 5.71
CA GLU A 65 6.59 -7.60 5.35
C GLU A 65 6.74 -6.33 6.22
N GLY A 66 5.82 -6.07 7.16
CA GLY A 66 5.84 -4.88 8.02
C GLY A 66 5.62 -3.56 7.25
N LYS A 67 4.98 -3.63 6.07
CA LYS A 67 4.83 -2.48 5.15
C LYS A 67 3.53 -1.70 5.33
N ILE A 68 2.63 -2.12 6.24
CA ILE A 68 1.35 -1.43 6.49
C ILE A 68 1.55 0.06 6.81
N LYS A 69 2.54 0.41 7.64
CA LYS A 69 2.87 1.81 7.99
C LYS A 69 3.31 2.69 6.80
N LYS A 70 3.80 2.06 5.72
CA LYS A 70 4.24 2.75 4.50
C LYS A 70 3.09 3.06 3.54
N LEU A 71 1.90 2.49 3.76
CA LEU A 71 0.73 2.77 2.95
C LEU A 71 0.25 4.22 3.13
N LYS A 72 -0.40 4.75 2.09
CA LYS A 72 -1.08 6.04 2.12
C LYS A 72 -2.33 5.93 2.99
N VAL A 73 -2.72 7.04 3.64
CA VAL A 73 -3.92 7.10 4.51
C VAL A 73 -5.17 6.65 3.75
N VAL A 74 -5.33 7.10 2.50
CA VAL A 74 -6.47 6.70 1.63
C VAL A 74 -6.57 5.17 1.44
N VAL A 75 -5.43 4.47 1.36
CA VAL A 75 -5.41 3.01 1.21
C VAL A 75 -5.78 2.32 2.53
N LEU A 76 -5.33 2.86 3.67
CA LEU A 76 -5.74 2.38 5.00
C LEU A 76 -7.24 2.62 5.23
N ASP A 77 -7.76 3.78 4.84
CA ASP A 77 -9.20 4.12 4.91
C ASP A 77 -10.04 3.18 4.04
N MET A 78 -9.55 2.84 2.85
CA MET A 78 -10.18 1.85 1.98
C MET A 78 -10.27 0.49 2.66
N TYR A 79 -9.22 0.03 3.35
CA TYR A 79 -9.27 -1.22 4.12
C TYR A 79 -10.32 -1.18 5.22
N ILE A 80 -10.27 -0.13 6.05
CA ILE A 80 -11.17 0.06 7.19
C ILE A 80 -12.63 0.08 6.73
N SER A 81 -12.92 0.79 5.63
CA SER A 81 -14.27 0.89 5.07
C SER A 81 -14.76 -0.46 4.54
N MET A 82 -13.91 -1.18 3.80
CA MET A 82 -14.27 -2.49 3.22
C MET A 82 -14.52 -3.57 4.28
N ARG A 83 -13.79 -3.51 5.40
CA ARG A 83 -13.92 -4.45 6.52
C ARG A 83 -14.89 -3.97 7.59
N ASN A 84 -15.57 -2.84 7.36
CA ASN A 84 -16.50 -2.19 8.30
C ASN A 84 -15.91 -2.00 9.71
N LEU A 85 -14.62 -1.65 9.79
CA LEU A 85 -13.92 -1.47 11.06
C LEU A 85 -14.26 -0.10 11.67
N LYS A 86 -14.42 -0.09 13.00
CA LYS A 86 -14.64 1.16 13.75
C LYS A 86 -13.33 1.95 13.84
N GLN A 87 -13.42 3.26 13.59
CA GLN A 87 -12.31 4.20 13.78
C GLN A 87 -12.81 5.49 14.44
N SER A 88 -11.94 6.19 15.16
CA SER A 88 -12.29 7.49 15.72
C SER A 88 -12.48 8.55 14.62
N LYS A 89 -13.34 9.54 14.89
CA LYS A 89 -13.49 10.69 13.98
C LYS A 89 -12.19 11.50 14.02
N GLY A 90 -11.51 11.62 12.87
CA GLY A 90 -10.20 12.28 12.80
C GLY A 90 -9.03 11.38 13.20
N ALA A 91 -9.20 10.06 13.18
CA ALA A 91 -8.16 9.09 13.50
C ALA A 91 -6.82 9.43 12.84
N LEU A 92 -5.75 9.39 13.64
CA LEU A 92 -4.40 9.64 13.13
C LEU A 92 -3.93 8.49 12.25
N LYS A 93 -2.92 8.75 11.41
CA LYS A 93 -2.38 7.70 10.52
C LYS A 93 -1.93 6.47 11.30
N GLN A 94 -1.29 6.64 12.47
CA GLN A 94 -0.80 5.53 13.27
C GLN A 94 -1.96 4.67 13.80
N GLU A 95 -3.03 5.28 14.29
CA GLU A 95 -4.23 4.57 14.75
C GLU A 95 -4.83 3.71 13.63
N LYS A 96 -4.90 4.23 12.40
CA LYS A 96 -5.36 3.47 11.24
C LYS A 96 -4.45 2.29 10.93
N VAL A 97 -3.14 2.48 11.04
CA VAL A 97 -2.15 1.40 10.87
C VAL A 97 -2.37 0.31 11.91
N ASP A 98 -2.60 0.67 13.16
CA ASP A 98 -2.79 -0.27 14.26
C ASP A 98 -4.09 -1.06 14.09
N ILE A 99 -5.20 -0.40 13.74
CA ILE A 99 -6.49 -1.03 13.44
C ILE A 99 -6.35 -2.07 12.32
N VAL A 100 -5.76 -1.67 11.19
CA VAL A 100 -5.57 -2.55 10.03
C VAL A 100 -4.65 -3.72 10.38
N SER A 101 -3.55 -3.45 11.07
CA SER A 101 -2.58 -4.49 11.47
C SER A 101 -3.22 -5.50 12.41
N LEU A 102 -4.00 -5.04 13.38
CA LEU A 102 -4.70 -5.90 14.34
C LEU A 102 -5.76 -6.77 13.65
N ASP A 103 -6.55 -6.22 12.72
CA ASP A 103 -7.56 -6.98 11.99
C ASP A 103 -6.92 -8.08 11.11
N ILE A 104 -5.84 -7.76 10.40
CA ILE A 104 -5.10 -8.75 9.60
C ILE A 104 -4.49 -9.84 10.50
N ALA A 105 -3.89 -9.45 11.62
CA ALA A 105 -3.33 -10.41 12.58
C ALA A 105 -4.41 -11.37 13.11
N LYS A 106 -5.57 -10.84 13.51
CA LYS A 106 -6.72 -11.63 13.96
C LYS A 106 -7.20 -12.59 12.87
N SER A 107 -7.34 -12.12 11.64
CA SER A 107 -7.74 -12.95 10.51
C SER A 107 -6.75 -14.10 10.27
N LEU A 108 -5.44 -13.87 10.38
CA LEU A 108 -4.43 -14.91 10.21
C LEU A 108 -4.48 -15.98 11.31
N VAL A 109 -4.75 -15.59 12.56
CA VAL A 109 -4.87 -16.52 13.68
C VAL A 109 -6.13 -17.39 13.54
N LEU A 110 -7.26 -16.79 13.13
CA LEU A 110 -8.51 -17.52 12.91
C LEU A 110 -8.39 -18.52 11.75
N ASP A 111 -7.76 -18.11 10.64
CA ASP A 111 -7.51 -18.99 9.49
C ASP A 111 -6.65 -20.22 9.89
N ASN A 112 -5.66 -20.02 10.76
CA ASN A 112 -4.81 -21.13 11.23
C ASN A 112 -5.53 -22.08 12.20
N ARG A 113 -6.49 -21.59 12.98
CA ARG A 113 -7.23 -22.40 13.98
C ARG A 113 -8.24 -23.35 13.33
N GLN A 114 -8.84 -22.96 12.21
CA GLN A 114 -9.73 -23.82 11.43
C GLN A 114 -9.02 -25.03 10.80
N LEU A 115 -7.70 -24.98 10.60
CA LEU A 115 -6.92 -26.11 10.07
C LEU A 115 -6.53 -27.14 11.15
N SER A 116 -6.86 -26.90 12.41
CA SER A 116 -6.45 -27.73 13.55
C SER A 116 -7.60 -28.42 14.29
N ASP A 117 -8.86 -28.20 13.87
CA ASP A 117 -10.04 -28.81 14.52
C ASP A 117 -10.59 -30.05 13.78
N ASP A 118 -9.94 -30.51 12.70
CA ASP A 118 -10.36 -31.71 11.92
C ASP A 118 -9.82 -33.06 12.48
N ASP A 119 -9.08 -33.05 13.58
CA ASP A 119 -8.56 -34.27 14.25
C ASP A 119 -9.20 -34.51 15.63
N ARG A 120 -10.49 -34.22 15.81
CA ARG A 120 -11.25 -34.73 16.97
C ARG A 120 -12.12 -35.89 16.53
N ASP A 121 -11.46 -37.03 16.40
CA ASP A 121 -12.10 -38.34 16.38
C ASP A 121 -12.98 -38.49 17.63
N SER A 122 -14.26 -38.71 17.37
CA SER A 122 -15.30 -38.92 18.36
C SER A 122 -15.00 -40.20 19.13
N ASN A 123 -14.78 -40.11 20.44
CA ASN A 123 -15.06 -41.25 21.30
C ASN A 123 -15.83 -40.80 22.54
N ASP A 124 -17.02 -41.38 22.65
CA ASP A 124 -18.07 -41.14 23.63
C ASP A 124 -17.74 -41.70 25.02
N GLN A 125 -18.50 -41.18 26.01
CA GLN A 125 -18.74 -41.69 27.38
C GLN A 125 -17.59 -41.48 28.40
N ASP A 126 -17.82 -41.06 29.64
CA ASP A 126 -18.89 -41.42 30.57
C ASP A 126 -19.02 -40.38 31.71
N SER A 127 -20.21 -40.38 32.31
CA SER A 127 -20.67 -39.60 33.45
C SER A 127 -19.84 -39.86 34.71
N GLY A 128 -19.50 -38.80 35.43
CA GLY A 128 -18.90 -38.86 36.76
C GLY A 128 -19.01 -37.52 37.46
N ASP A 129 -20.14 -37.34 38.13
CA ASP A 129 -20.38 -36.28 39.11
C ASP A 129 -19.37 -36.49 40.26
N ASP A 130 -18.45 -35.54 40.46
CA ASP A 130 -17.66 -35.51 41.69
C ASP A 130 -17.22 -34.07 42.03
N ASP A 131 -17.59 -33.72 43.25
CA ASP A 131 -17.55 -32.43 43.92
C ASP A 131 -16.14 -32.21 44.52
N VAL A 132 -15.36 -31.20 44.07
CA VAL A 132 -14.17 -30.77 44.84
C VAL A 132 -13.74 -29.31 44.59
N VAL A 133 -14.00 -28.50 45.62
CA VAL A 133 -13.21 -27.41 46.23
C VAL A 133 -12.48 -26.35 45.37
N VAL A 134 -12.83 -25.11 45.71
CA VAL A 134 -12.14 -23.85 45.39
C VAL A 134 -10.63 -23.94 45.67
N GLN A 135 -9.80 -23.59 44.69
CA GLN A 135 -8.50 -23.01 44.95
C GLN A 135 -8.27 -21.77 44.10
N GLU A 136 -8.32 -20.64 44.80
CA GLU A 136 -7.93 -19.32 44.37
C GLU A 136 -6.47 -19.34 43.88
N ILE A 137 -6.27 -19.25 42.56
CA ILE A 137 -4.96 -18.95 41.99
C ILE A 137 -4.99 -17.51 41.52
N GLY A 138 -4.64 -16.62 42.45
CA GLY A 138 -4.19 -15.28 42.13
C GLY A 138 -2.90 -15.36 41.32
N MET A 139 -2.99 -15.11 40.01
CA MET A 139 -1.82 -14.80 39.18
C MET A 139 -1.66 -13.28 39.12
N MET A 140 -0.96 -12.78 40.14
CA MET A 140 -0.33 -11.46 40.17
C MET A 140 0.62 -11.32 38.98
N TYR A 141 0.21 -10.60 37.93
CA TYR A 141 1.17 -9.98 37.01
C TYR A 141 1.65 -8.67 37.63
N TYR A 142 2.56 -8.78 38.59
CA TYR A 142 3.34 -7.66 39.09
C TYR A 142 4.56 -7.42 38.17
N LEU A 143 4.79 -6.14 37.87
CA LEU A 143 6.07 -5.48 37.57
C LEU A 143 6.63 -5.69 36.13
N MET A 144 7.19 -4.68 35.46
CA MET A 144 7.89 -3.49 35.97
C MET A 144 8.17 -2.46 34.84
N HIS A 145 8.40 -1.20 35.24
CA HIS A 145 8.90 0.00 34.52
C HIS A 145 7.81 0.86 33.86
N VAL A 146 7.49 2.07 34.35
CA VAL A 146 8.35 3.16 34.87
C VAL A 146 7.71 3.85 36.06
#